data_AF-A0A7I7WVP2-F1
#
_entry.id   AF-A0A7I7WVP2-F1
#
_cell.length_a   1.000
_cell.length_b   1.000
_cell.length_c   1.000
_cell.angle_alpha   90.00
_cell.angle_beta   90.00
_cell.angle_gamma   90.00
#
_symmetry.space_group_name_H-M   'P 1'
#
loop_
_entity.id
_entity.type
_entity.pdbx_description
1 polymer ?
#
loop_
_entity_poly.entity_id
_entity_poly.type
_entity_poly.pdbx_seq_one_letter_code
_entity_poly.pdbx_strand_id
1 'polypeptide(L)'
;MVGRTVVWQAISYVLLDNRKESMSESGEDPSAVTRIILLGDRATVELHAELAADAATKNCTIVEAFCFEVGEAGGTDDLTDVDAVIAAVGRAIAGRMDVWVPFPGPDFTREQHLRRISMVLQRHGLNLRLTRDLFSAPIDGGMNEIDFALRREVRAVDDLDHAALAAEGAKSLSREIALALGGSRGPQTVRRIRADDTGRPLPPALPSPKVPWPQRKWPLEDYVRWLVHECGVTQAATARVLNSVGQRTPTGRLWQASTVSKLLNGRYDGPRRRGDFTPDARAG
;
A
#
# COMPACT_ATOMS: atom_id res chain seq x y z
N MET A 1 -6.65 -0.64 4.44
CA MET A 1 -6.11 -1.63 3.49
C MET A 1 -4.86 -2.35 4.02
N VAL A 2 -4.66 -2.42 5.36
CA VAL A 2 -3.47 -3.02 6.00
C VAL A 2 -3.82 -4.28 6.83
N GLY A 3 -5.10 -4.51 7.13
CA GLY A 3 -5.55 -5.66 7.95
C GLY A 3 -5.65 -7.02 7.23
N ARG A 4 -5.59 -7.06 5.89
CA ARG A 4 -5.74 -8.31 5.12
C ARG A 4 -4.44 -9.13 5.01
N THR A 5 -3.28 -8.52 5.24
CA THR A 5 -1.96 -9.17 5.14
C THR A 5 -1.57 -9.92 6.42
N VAL A 6 -2.05 -9.48 7.58
CA VAL A 6 -1.71 -10.07 8.89
C VAL A 6 -2.37 -11.44 9.11
N VAL A 7 -3.49 -11.71 8.42
CA VAL A 7 -4.25 -12.97 8.49
C VAL A 7 -3.41 -14.17 8.05
N TRP A 8 -2.53 -14.02 7.06
CA TRP A 8 -1.72 -15.11 6.50
C TRP A 8 -0.39 -15.31 7.21
N GLN A 9 0.14 -14.25 7.82
CA GLN A 9 1.36 -14.32 8.59
C GLN A 9 1.17 -15.18 9.85
N ALA A 10 -0.01 -15.13 10.48
CA ALA A 10 -0.36 -16.01 11.60
C ALA A 10 -0.57 -17.48 11.19
N ILE A 11 -1.08 -17.74 9.98
CA ILE A 11 -1.22 -19.09 9.42
C ILE A 11 0.16 -19.67 9.10
N SER A 12 1.08 -18.87 8.54
CA SER A 12 2.49 -19.25 8.43
C SER A 12 3.07 -19.60 9.81
N TYR A 13 2.77 -18.84 10.86
CA TYR A 13 3.28 -19.12 12.21
C TYR A 13 2.74 -20.42 12.82
N VAL A 14 1.45 -20.76 12.63
CA VAL A 14 0.88 -22.03 13.13
C VAL A 14 1.33 -23.23 12.30
N LEU A 15 1.50 -23.09 10.97
CA LEU A 15 2.14 -24.11 10.12
C LEU A 15 3.64 -24.27 10.46
N LEU A 16 4.31 -23.19 10.87
CA LEU A 16 5.71 -23.22 11.32
C LEU A 16 5.89 -23.80 12.73
N ASP A 17 4.88 -23.76 13.60
CA ASP A 17 4.98 -24.32 14.97
C ASP A 17 4.82 -25.86 14.96
N ASN A 18 3.98 -26.40 14.06
CA ASN A 18 3.90 -27.84 13.79
C ASN A 18 5.17 -28.42 13.14
N ARG A 19 6.12 -27.57 12.72
CA ARG A 19 7.43 -27.95 12.16
C ARG A 19 8.31 -28.71 13.15
N LYS A 20 8.00 -28.69 14.45
CA LYS A 20 8.82 -29.37 15.47
C LYS A 20 8.38 -30.79 15.82
N GLU A 21 7.19 -31.24 15.42
CA GLU A 21 6.67 -32.54 15.86
C GLU A 21 6.57 -33.63 14.78
N SER A 22 6.74 -33.33 13.49
CA SER A 22 6.55 -34.32 12.41
C SER A 22 7.79 -34.60 11.55
N MET A 23 8.97 -34.68 12.16
CA MET A 23 10.17 -35.23 11.50
C MET A 23 10.22 -36.75 11.71
N SER A 24 9.35 -37.47 11.00
CA SER A 24 9.47 -38.92 10.82
C SER A 24 9.00 -39.32 9.42
N GLU A 25 10.02 -39.57 8.58
CA GLU A 25 10.09 -40.39 7.36
C GLU A 25 8.83 -40.65 6.52
N SER A 26 8.93 -40.33 5.24
CA SER A 26 8.47 -41.21 4.16
C SER A 26 9.41 -41.02 2.97
N GLY A 27 10.11 -42.10 2.59
CA GLY A 27 11.01 -42.10 1.44
C GLY A 27 10.22 -41.98 0.14
N GLU A 28 10.27 -40.80 -0.46
CA GLU A 28 9.77 -40.55 -1.81
C GLU A 28 10.98 -40.52 -2.76
N ASP A 29 10.91 -41.33 -3.82
CA ASP A 29 11.96 -41.46 -4.84
C ASP A 29 12.27 -40.07 -5.43
N PRO A 30 13.49 -39.52 -5.26
CA PRO A 30 13.79 -38.11 -5.51
C PRO A 30 13.69 -37.67 -6.99
N SER A 31 13.33 -38.57 -7.91
CA SER A 31 13.15 -38.29 -9.34
C SER A 31 11.70 -38.26 -9.84
N ALA A 32 10.69 -38.56 -9.00
CA ALA A 32 9.31 -38.55 -9.44
C ALA A 32 8.75 -37.12 -9.48
N VAL A 33 8.50 -36.59 -10.69
CA VAL A 33 7.83 -35.30 -10.86
C VAL A 33 6.38 -35.42 -10.38
N THR A 34 6.03 -34.65 -9.36
CA THR A 34 4.67 -34.64 -8.80
C THR A 34 3.74 -33.81 -9.69
N ARG A 35 2.61 -34.39 -10.08
CA ARG A 35 1.62 -33.71 -10.92
C ARG A 35 0.59 -33.02 -10.04
N ILE A 36 0.41 -31.72 -10.26
CA ILE A 36 -0.50 -30.89 -9.45
C ILE A 36 -1.48 -30.12 -10.32
N ILE A 37 -2.65 -29.84 -9.76
CA ILE A 37 -3.68 -28.97 -10.35
C ILE A 37 -3.65 -27.63 -9.63
N LEU A 38 -3.52 -26.54 -10.38
CA LEU A 38 -3.61 -25.19 -9.82
C LEU A 38 -5.08 -24.80 -9.64
N LEU A 39 -5.43 -24.33 -8.45
CA LEU A 39 -6.76 -23.82 -8.12
C LEU A 39 -6.63 -22.47 -7.41
N GLY A 40 -7.37 -21.48 -7.89
CA GLY A 40 -7.44 -20.14 -7.28
C GLY A 40 -8.38 -19.24 -8.06
N ASP A 41 -8.44 -17.96 -7.68
CA ASP A 41 -9.20 -16.99 -8.46
C ASP A 41 -8.48 -16.61 -9.77
N ARG A 42 -9.12 -15.76 -10.59
CA ARG A 42 -8.55 -15.28 -11.85
C ARG A 42 -7.19 -14.59 -11.66
N ALA A 43 -7.00 -13.82 -10.59
CA ALA A 43 -5.72 -13.15 -10.33
C ALA A 43 -4.61 -14.15 -10.01
N THR A 44 -4.94 -15.23 -9.30
CA THR A 44 -4.01 -16.34 -9.03
C THR A 44 -3.60 -17.06 -10.31
N VAL A 45 -4.54 -17.36 -11.21
CA VAL A 45 -4.22 -18.03 -12.48
C VAL A 45 -3.51 -17.12 -13.49
N GLU A 46 -3.69 -15.80 -13.42
CA GLU A 46 -2.88 -14.85 -14.20
C GLU A 46 -1.37 -14.94 -13.86
N LEU A 47 -1.02 -15.36 -12.64
CA LEU A 47 0.35 -15.60 -12.20
C LEU A 47 0.90 -16.98 -12.60
N HIS A 48 0.19 -17.73 -13.46
CA HIS A 48 0.53 -19.12 -13.82
C HIS A 48 1.98 -19.32 -14.25
N ALA A 49 2.57 -18.40 -15.03
CA ALA A 49 3.95 -18.54 -15.48
C ALA A 49 4.96 -18.51 -14.31
N GLU A 50 4.74 -17.61 -13.33
CA GLU A 50 5.55 -17.52 -12.12
C GLU A 50 5.33 -18.75 -11.22
N LEU A 51 4.07 -19.15 -11.03
CA LEU A 51 3.71 -20.31 -10.23
C LEU A 51 4.22 -21.63 -10.81
N ALA A 52 4.28 -21.75 -12.15
CA ALA A 52 4.86 -22.90 -12.81
C ALA A 52 6.37 -22.98 -12.56
N ALA A 53 7.07 -21.84 -12.52
CA ALA A 53 8.48 -21.81 -12.15
C ALA A 53 8.67 -22.25 -10.69
N ASP A 54 7.85 -21.75 -9.76
CA ASP A 54 7.89 -22.19 -8.35
C ASP A 54 7.65 -23.69 -8.20
N ALA A 55 6.63 -24.22 -8.88
CA ALA A 55 6.33 -25.65 -8.85
C ALA A 55 7.51 -26.46 -9.38
N ALA A 56 8.14 -26.02 -10.47
CA ALA A 56 9.30 -26.69 -11.05
C ALA A 56 10.49 -26.72 -10.09
N THR A 57 10.74 -25.66 -9.29
CA THR A 57 11.80 -25.68 -8.26
C THR A 57 11.57 -26.72 -7.17
N LYS A 58 10.34 -27.22 -7.04
CA LYS A 58 9.91 -28.21 -6.04
C LYS A 58 9.56 -29.57 -6.68
N ASN A 59 10.11 -29.86 -7.86
CA ASN A 59 9.82 -31.10 -8.62
C ASN A 59 8.32 -31.34 -8.88
N CYS A 60 7.53 -30.27 -8.96
CA CYS A 60 6.12 -30.32 -9.27
C CYS A 60 5.85 -29.76 -10.67
N THR A 61 4.84 -30.28 -11.35
CA THR A 61 4.38 -29.75 -12.64
C THR A 61 2.89 -29.47 -12.58
N ILE A 62 2.52 -28.24 -12.90
CA ILE A 62 1.13 -27.84 -13.07
C ILE A 62 0.60 -28.50 -14.34
N VAL A 63 -0.36 -29.40 -14.21
CA VAL A 63 -0.98 -30.11 -15.33
C VAL A 63 -2.14 -29.30 -15.92
N GLU A 64 -2.90 -28.65 -15.04
CA GLU A 64 -4.12 -27.95 -15.40
C GLU A 64 -4.38 -26.86 -14.35
N ALA A 65 -5.04 -25.78 -14.76
CA ALA A 65 -5.40 -24.68 -13.90
C ALA A 65 -6.91 -24.42 -13.99
N PHE A 66 -7.57 -24.35 -12.84
CA PHE A 66 -8.98 -24.02 -12.72
C PHE A 66 -9.11 -22.68 -12.00
N CYS A 67 -9.90 -21.78 -12.57
CA CYS A 67 -10.15 -20.47 -11.99
C CYS A 67 -11.62 -20.18 -11.77
N PHE A 68 -11.90 -19.46 -10.69
CA PHE A 68 -13.19 -18.83 -10.39
C PHE A 68 -13.02 -17.30 -10.37
N GLU A 69 -14.12 -16.56 -10.33
CA GLU A 69 -14.09 -15.10 -10.26
C GLU A 69 -13.55 -14.60 -8.92
N VAL A 70 -12.94 -13.42 -8.92
CA VAL A 70 -12.33 -12.83 -7.71
C VAL A 70 -13.38 -12.66 -6.62
N GLY A 71 -13.19 -13.36 -5.50
CA GLY A 71 -14.10 -13.35 -4.36
C GLY A 71 -15.31 -14.29 -4.46
N GLU A 72 -15.47 -15.04 -5.54
CA GLU A 72 -16.60 -15.98 -5.74
C GLU A 72 -16.62 -17.07 -4.68
N ALA A 73 -15.50 -17.78 -4.50
CA ALA A 73 -15.39 -18.83 -3.51
C ALA A 73 -15.57 -18.29 -2.08
N GLY A 74 -14.99 -17.12 -1.76
CA GLY A 74 -15.15 -16.51 -0.44
C GLY A 74 -16.54 -15.97 -0.14
N GLY A 75 -17.28 -15.58 -1.19
CA GLY A 75 -18.66 -15.05 -1.10
C GLY A 75 -19.72 -16.12 -0.92
N THR A 76 -19.41 -17.38 -1.23
CA THR A 76 -20.38 -18.48 -1.25
C THR A 76 -20.22 -19.38 -0.03
N ASP A 77 -21.32 -19.82 0.59
CA ASP A 77 -21.25 -20.70 1.77
C ASP A 77 -20.97 -22.16 1.39
N ASP A 78 -21.53 -22.60 0.25
CA ASP A 78 -21.35 -23.93 -0.32
C ASP A 78 -20.38 -23.92 -1.51
N LEU A 79 -19.36 -24.78 -1.48
CA LEU A 79 -18.40 -24.89 -2.57
C LEU A 79 -18.95 -25.70 -3.76
N THR A 80 -20.07 -26.39 -3.58
CA THR A 80 -20.73 -27.08 -4.71
C THR A 80 -21.33 -26.11 -5.72
N ASP A 81 -21.44 -24.83 -5.37
CA ASP A 81 -21.92 -23.80 -6.30
C ASP A 81 -20.77 -23.17 -7.11
N VAL A 82 -19.51 -23.53 -6.80
CA VAL A 82 -18.33 -23.03 -7.50
C VAL A 82 -17.84 -24.11 -8.47
N ASP A 83 -18.29 -24.04 -9.72
CA ASP A 83 -18.01 -25.03 -10.77
C ASP A 83 -16.51 -25.33 -10.93
N ALA A 84 -15.66 -24.30 -10.84
CA ALA A 84 -14.22 -24.44 -10.95
C ALA A 84 -13.62 -25.33 -9.84
N VAL A 85 -14.16 -25.26 -8.62
CA VAL A 85 -13.72 -26.09 -7.49
C VAL A 85 -14.13 -27.54 -7.71
N ILE A 86 -15.37 -27.79 -8.15
CA ILE A 86 -15.84 -29.13 -8.48
C ILE A 86 -15.01 -29.74 -9.61
N ALA A 87 -14.78 -28.97 -10.68
CA ALA A 87 -14.00 -29.41 -11.82
C ALA A 87 -12.55 -29.75 -11.42
N ALA A 88 -11.91 -28.90 -10.62
CA ALA A 88 -10.55 -29.13 -10.13
C ALA A 88 -10.46 -30.40 -9.27
N VAL A 89 -11.37 -30.58 -8.31
CA VAL A 89 -11.39 -31.76 -7.43
C VAL A 89 -11.72 -33.02 -8.21
N GLY A 90 -12.69 -32.98 -9.12
CA GLY A 90 -13.03 -34.11 -9.99
C GLY A 90 -11.85 -34.51 -10.88
N ARG A 91 -11.15 -33.52 -11.45
CA ARG A 91 -9.95 -33.74 -12.26
C ARG A 91 -8.79 -34.30 -11.45
N ALA A 92 -8.61 -33.83 -10.21
CA ALA A 92 -7.60 -34.33 -9.27
C ALA A 92 -7.83 -35.80 -8.95
N ILE A 93 -9.06 -36.18 -8.59
CA ILE A 93 -9.45 -37.55 -8.27
C ILE A 93 -9.25 -38.47 -9.48
N ALA A 94 -9.74 -38.06 -10.65
CA ALA A 94 -9.62 -38.85 -11.87
C ALA A 94 -8.16 -39.05 -12.30
N GLY A 95 -7.34 -38.01 -12.11
CA GLY A 95 -5.94 -38.01 -12.51
C GLY A 95 -4.94 -38.50 -11.47
N ARG A 96 -5.39 -38.76 -10.24
CA ARG A 96 -4.53 -39.01 -9.06
C ARG A 96 -3.48 -37.92 -8.86
N MET A 97 -3.93 -36.67 -8.87
CA MET A 97 -3.09 -35.48 -8.75
C MET A 97 -3.45 -34.69 -7.49
N ASP A 98 -2.46 -34.09 -6.85
CA ASP A 98 -2.71 -33.17 -5.74
C ASP A 98 -3.30 -31.85 -6.26
N VAL A 99 -4.06 -31.14 -5.43
CA VAL A 99 -4.56 -29.80 -5.73
C VAL A 99 -3.68 -28.79 -5.02
N TRP A 100 -3.29 -27.72 -5.71
CA TRP A 100 -2.45 -26.66 -5.18
C TRP A 100 -3.17 -25.32 -5.17
N VAL A 101 -3.21 -24.70 -3.99
CA VAL A 101 -3.77 -23.37 -3.75
C VAL A 101 -2.66 -22.46 -3.19
N PRO A 102 -2.00 -21.65 -4.04
CA PRO A 102 -0.86 -20.84 -3.64
C PRO A 102 -1.24 -19.61 -2.80
N PHE A 103 -2.47 -19.09 -2.95
CA PHE A 103 -2.96 -17.92 -2.22
C PHE A 103 -4.28 -18.20 -1.50
N PRO A 104 -4.28 -19.12 -0.51
CA PRO A 104 -5.53 -19.63 0.08
C PRO A 104 -6.44 -18.56 0.69
N GLY A 105 -5.88 -17.41 1.07
CA GLY A 105 -6.63 -16.30 1.62
C GLY A 105 -7.33 -15.41 0.65
N PRO A 106 -6.58 -14.77 -0.26
CA PRO A 106 -7.18 -14.08 -1.37
C PRO A 106 -8.25 -14.94 -2.06
N ASP A 107 -7.95 -16.21 -2.31
CA ASP A 107 -8.80 -17.13 -3.07
C ASP A 107 -10.08 -17.55 -2.31
N PHE A 108 -9.96 -18.09 -1.09
CA PHE A 108 -11.11 -18.69 -0.38
C PHE A 108 -11.62 -17.85 0.79
N THR A 109 -10.80 -16.98 1.38
CA THR A 109 -11.08 -16.14 2.57
C THR A 109 -11.48 -16.91 3.85
N ARG A 110 -12.08 -18.10 3.73
CA ARG A 110 -12.63 -18.93 4.81
C ARG A 110 -11.85 -20.23 4.90
N GLU A 111 -11.24 -20.49 6.06
CA GLU A 111 -10.48 -21.73 6.30
C GLU A 111 -11.35 -23.00 6.15
N GLN A 112 -12.66 -22.89 6.39
CA GLN A 112 -13.63 -23.98 6.23
C GLN A 112 -13.66 -24.58 4.82
N HIS A 113 -13.45 -23.76 3.80
CA HIS A 113 -13.48 -24.19 2.41
C HIS A 113 -12.27 -25.05 2.07
N LEU A 114 -11.09 -24.58 2.48
CA LEU A 114 -9.84 -25.33 2.34
C LEU A 114 -9.89 -26.65 3.12
N ARG A 115 -10.46 -26.64 4.33
CA ARG A 115 -10.70 -27.86 5.12
C ARG A 115 -11.57 -28.87 4.36
N ARG A 116 -12.71 -28.44 3.82
CA ARG A 116 -13.63 -29.31 3.08
C ARG A 116 -12.95 -29.92 1.85
N ILE A 117 -12.23 -29.12 1.06
CA ILE A 117 -11.46 -29.60 -0.09
C ILE A 117 -10.40 -30.62 0.36
N SER A 118 -9.63 -30.31 1.41
CA SER A 118 -8.61 -31.20 1.95
C SER A 118 -9.18 -32.55 2.37
N MET A 119 -10.29 -32.56 3.10
CA MET A 119 -10.94 -33.80 3.55
C MET A 119 -11.45 -34.64 2.38
N VAL A 120 -12.00 -34.02 1.34
CA VAL A 120 -12.43 -34.74 0.13
C VAL A 120 -11.23 -35.38 -0.55
N LEU A 121 -10.14 -34.63 -0.77
CA LEU A 121 -8.92 -35.16 -1.40
C LEU A 121 -8.28 -36.29 -0.59
N GLN A 122 -8.21 -36.14 0.74
CA GLN A 122 -7.64 -37.15 1.64
C GLN A 122 -8.43 -38.48 1.61
N ARG A 123 -9.76 -38.43 1.47
CA ARG A 123 -10.58 -39.65 1.25
C ARG A 123 -10.20 -40.41 -0.01
N HIS A 124 -9.57 -39.73 -0.97
CA HIS A 124 -9.07 -40.32 -2.21
C HIS A 124 -7.54 -40.54 -2.20
N GLY A 125 -6.88 -40.36 -1.06
CA GLY A 125 -5.42 -40.50 -0.92
C GLY A 125 -4.62 -39.38 -1.58
N LEU A 126 -5.23 -38.21 -1.76
CA LEU A 126 -4.64 -37.02 -2.38
C LEU A 126 -4.48 -35.91 -1.34
N ASN A 127 -3.58 -34.96 -1.60
CA ASN A 127 -3.33 -33.83 -0.71
C ASN A 127 -3.81 -32.51 -1.31
N LEU A 128 -4.28 -31.62 -0.44
CA LEU A 128 -4.36 -30.20 -0.72
C LEU A 128 -3.01 -29.57 -0.36
N ARG A 129 -2.32 -28.99 -1.34
CA ARG A 129 -1.07 -28.26 -1.17
C ARG A 129 -1.39 -26.78 -1.00
N LEU A 130 -0.87 -26.15 0.03
CA LEU A 130 -1.15 -24.77 0.40
C LEU A 130 0.09 -23.90 0.25
N THR A 131 -0.14 -22.62 -0.03
CA THR A 131 0.88 -21.58 -0.18
C THR A 131 1.86 -21.83 -1.33
N ARG A 132 2.72 -20.86 -1.64
CA ARG A 132 3.77 -21.04 -2.66
C ARG A 132 4.76 -22.16 -2.32
N ASP A 133 4.81 -22.58 -1.06
CA ASP A 133 5.72 -23.61 -0.56
C ASP A 133 5.22 -25.05 -0.69
N LEU A 134 4.03 -25.25 -1.26
CA LEU A 134 3.44 -26.59 -1.50
C LEU A 134 3.31 -27.42 -0.20
N PHE A 135 3.00 -26.76 0.92
CA PHE A 135 2.77 -27.46 2.18
C PHE A 135 1.54 -28.35 2.09
N SER A 136 1.66 -29.63 2.47
CA SER A 136 0.50 -30.49 2.59
C SER A 136 -0.41 -29.98 3.71
N ALA A 137 -1.69 -29.85 3.40
CA ALA A 137 -2.72 -29.56 4.37
C ALA A 137 -2.72 -30.65 5.46
N PRO A 138 -2.83 -30.28 6.75
CA PRO A 138 -2.85 -31.26 7.85
C PRO A 138 -3.93 -32.32 7.65
N ILE A 139 -3.56 -33.58 7.92
CA ILE A 139 -4.48 -34.73 7.85
C ILE A 139 -5.37 -34.78 9.10
N ASP A 140 -4.81 -34.44 10.26
CA ASP A 140 -5.50 -34.47 11.55
C ASP A 140 -5.68 -33.06 12.12
N GLY A 141 -6.91 -32.54 12.05
CA GLY A 141 -7.39 -31.47 12.95
C GLY A 141 -6.82 -30.06 12.80
N GLY A 142 -5.77 -29.83 12.00
CA GLY A 142 -5.11 -28.52 11.90
C GLY A 142 -5.95 -27.37 11.30
N MET A 143 -7.08 -27.69 10.67
CA MET A 143 -8.09 -26.72 10.23
C MET A 143 -9.38 -26.99 11.00
N ASN A 144 -9.51 -26.46 12.22
CA ASN A 144 -10.68 -26.63 13.07
C ASN A 144 -11.61 -25.40 12.99
N GLU A 145 -12.90 -25.65 12.77
CA GLU A 145 -13.94 -24.62 12.67
C GLU A 145 -14.13 -23.85 13.97
N ILE A 146 -14.01 -24.53 15.12
CA ILE A 146 -14.14 -23.90 16.44
C ILE A 146 -12.99 -22.91 16.65
N ASP A 147 -11.76 -23.32 16.35
CA ASP A 147 -10.58 -22.48 16.49
C ASP A 147 -10.59 -21.32 15.47
N PHE A 148 -11.14 -21.53 14.27
CA PHE A 148 -11.33 -20.46 13.30
C PHE A 148 -12.39 -19.44 13.75
N ALA A 149 -13.55 -19.91 14.20
CA ALA A 149 -14.61 -19.05 14.71
C ALA A 149 -14.14 -18.24 15.92
N LEU A 150 -13.41 -18.87 16.84
CA LEU A 150 -12.81 -18.20 17.99
C LEU A 150 -11.79 -17.14 17.57
N ARG A 151 -10.88 -17.46 16.64
CA ARG A 151 -9.90 -16.47 16.12
C ARG A 151 -10.58 -15.32 15.39
N ARG A 152 -11.68 -15.57 14.68
CA ARG A 152 -12.48 -14.52 14.03
C ARG A 152 -13.15 -13.61 15.06
N GLU A 153 -13.73 -14.18 16.10
CA GLU A 153 -14.37 -13.43 17.17
C GLU A 153 -13.38 -12.54 17.92
N VAL A 154 -12.24 -13.09 18.34
CA VAL A 154 -11.18 -12.34 19.01
C VAL A 154 -10.73 -11.14 18.16
N ARG A 155 -10.53 -11.34 16.85
CA ARG A 155 -10.19 -10.24 15.94
C ARG A 155 -11.28 -9.18 15.83
N ALA A 156 -12.54 -9.59 15.75
CA ALA A 156 -13.65 -8.65 15.69
C ALA A 156 -13.72 -7.79 16.97
N VAL A 157 -13.42 -8.40 18.12
CA VAL A 157 -13.28 -7.68 19.39
C VAL A 157 -12.09 -6.73 19.36
N ASP A 158 -10.93 -7.15 18.89
CA ASP A 158 -9.73 -6.30 18.80
C ASP A 158 -9.94 -5.10 17.84
N ASP A 159 -10.60 -5.33 16.71
CA ASP A 159 -10.95 -4.29 15.75
C ASP A 159 -11.94 -3.28 16.34
N LEU A 160 -12.91 -3.77 17.12
CA LEU A 160 -13.88 -2.94 17.83
C LEU A 160 -13.20 -2.10 18.92
N ASP A 161 -12.28 -2.69 19.69
CA ASP A 161 -11.51 -1.98 20.72
C ASP A 161 -10.65 -0.86 20.11
N HIS A 162 -9.92 -1.17 19.03
CA HIS A 162 -9.14 -0.16 18.30
C HIS A 162 -10.02 0.97 17.76
N ALA A 163 -11.20 0.65 17.22
CA ALA A 163 -12.13 1.66 16.73
C ALA A 163 -12.66 2.55 17.88
N ALA A 164 -12.96 1.96 19.03
CA ALA A 164 -13.41 2.69 20.22
C ALA A 164 -12.31 3.63 20.75
N LEU A 165 -11.07 3.14 20.89
CA LEU A 165 -9.92 3.94 21.30
C LEU A 165 -9.65 5.10 20.32
N ALA A 166 -9.72 4.83 19.02
CA ALA A 166 -9.56 5.86 18.00
C ALA A 166 -10.66 6.93 18.07
N ALA A 167 -11.91 6.53 18.33
CA ALA A 167 -13.03 7.46 18.45
C ALA A 167 -12.91 8.37 19.70
N GLU A 168 -12.56 7.81 20.85
CA GLU A 168 -12.34 8.60 22.07
C GLU A 168 -11.09 9.48 21.97
N GLY A 169 -10.00 8.97 21.39
CA GLY A 169 -8.80 9.76 21.10
C GLY A 169 -9.10 10.94 20.18
N ALA A 170 -9.88 10.73 19.12
CA ALA A 170 -10.29 11.79 18.21
C ALA A 170 -11.16 12.86 18.91
N LYS A 171 -12.05 12.47 19.84
CA LYS A 171 -12.84 13.42 20.64
C LYS A 171 -11.97 14.21 21.61
N SER A 172 -11.04 13.54 22.31
CA SER A 172 -10.11 14.21 23.24
C SER A 172 -9.24 15.22 22.50
N LEU A 173 -8.62 14.82 21.39
CA LEU A 173 -7.81 15.70 20.56
C LEU A 173 -8.63 16.88 20.03
N SER A 174 -9.85 16.63 19.53
CA SER A 174 -10.74 17.70 19.06
C SER A 174 -11.09 18.69 20.18
N ARG A 175 -11.31 18.19 21.41
CA ARG A 175 -11.57 19.02 22.59
C ARG A 175 -10.35 19.83 22.99
N GLU A 176 -9.15 19.24 22.99
CA GLU A 176 -7.90 19.95 23.27
C GLU A 176 -7.62 21.05 22.24
N ILE A 177 -7.85 20.78 20.95
CA ILE A 177 -7.78 21.79 19.89
C ILE A 177 -8.80 22.91 20.16
N ALA A 178 -10.05 22.57 20.47
CA ALA A 178 -11.09 23.55 20.77
C ALA A 178 -10.77 24.39 22.01
N LEU A 179 -10.17 23.79 23.05
CA LEU A 179 -9.71 24.50 24.25
C LEU A 179 -8.52 25.41 23.94
N ALA A 180 -7.55 24.95 23.14
CA ALA A 180 -6.43 25.77 22.68
C ALA A 180 -6.90 26.98 21.83
N LEU A 181 -7.92 26.78 20.99
CA LEU A 181 -8.54 27.85 20.21
C LEU A 181 -9.45 28.76 21.06
N GLY A 182 -10.15 28.21 22.05
CA GLY A 182 -11.06 28.93 22.95
C GLY A 182 -10.34 29.76 24.01
N GLY A 183 -9.19 29.28 24.51
CA GLY A 183 -8.27 30.05 25.34
C GLY A 183 -7.65 31.25 24.61
N SER A 184 -7.75 31.29 23.27
CA SER A 184 -7.34 32.41 22.43
C SER A 184 -8.45 33.47 22.22
N ARG A 185 -9.53 33.44 23.03
CA ARG A 185 -10.68 34.35 22.92
C ARG A 185 -10.67 35.45 24.00
N GLY A 186 -9.53 36.10 24.19
CA GLY A 186 -9.50 37.54 24.51
C GLY A 186 -9.72 38.36 23.24
N PRO A 187 -9.98 39.69 23.30
CA PRO A 187 -9.98 40.51 22.09
C PRO A 187 -8.67 40.23 21.35
N GLN A 188 -8.78 39.68 20.14
CA GLN A 188 -7.64 39.54 19.25
C GLN A 188 -7.27 40.94 18.73
N THR A 189 -6.79 41.80 19.64
CA THR A 189 -5.58 42.54 19.33
C THR A 189 -4.60 41.50 18.86
N VAL A 190 -4.41 41.40 17.55
CA VAL A 190 -3.22 40.82 16.95
C VAL A 190 -2.08 41.46 17.69
N ARG A 191 -1.58 40.76 18.71
CA ARG A 191 -0.41 41.17 19.46
C ARG A 191 0.68 41.01 18.42
N ARG A 192 0.99 42.10 17.71
CA ARG A 192 2.27 42.26 17.05
C ARG A 192 3.25 41.91 18.15
N ILE A 193 3.82 40.71 18.05
CA ILE A 193 4.99 40.36 18.82
C ILE A 193 5.96 41.47 18.43
N ARG A 194 6.19 42.40 19.36
CA ARG A 194 7.36 43.26 19.28
C ARG A 194 8.49 42.26 19.18
N ALA A 195 9.22 42.33 18.07
CA ALA A 195 10.42 41.56 17.86
C ALA A 195 11.36 41.87 19.01
N ASP A 196 11.33 41.00 20.01
CA ASP A 196 12.47 40.74 20.86
C ASP A 196 12.26 39.35 21.45
N ASP A 197 13.28 38.51 21.24
CA ASP A 197 13.58 37.33 22.03
C ASP A 197 13.02 35.94 21.68
N THR A 198 12.87 35.65 20.37
CA THR A 198 13.24 34.31 19.88
C THR A 198 13.96 34.46 18.55
N GLY A 199 15.25 34.09 18.51
CA GLY A 199 16.16 34.23 17.36
C GLY A 199 15.84 33.36 16.13
N ARG A 200 14.59 33.37 15.66
CA ARG A 200 14.23 32.88 14.33
C ARG A 200 14.20 34.07 13.38
N PRO A 201 14.95 34.05 12.26
CA PRO A 201 14.91 35.12 11.28
C PRO A 201 13.46 35.31 10.81
N LEU A 202 12.92 36.53 10.92
CA LEU A 202 11.62 36.87 10.35
C LEU A 202 11.62 36.47 8.86
N PRO A 203 10.52 35.90 8.34
CA PRO A 203 10.45 35.58 6.92
C PRO A 203 10.62 36.86 6.10
N PRO A 204 11.50 36.85 5.08
CA PRO A 204 11.61 37.98 4.16
C PRO A 204 10.26 38.24 3.48
N ALA A 205 9.99 39.50 3.14
CA ALA A 205 8.74 39.87 2.49
C ALA A 205 8.74 39.43 1.03
N LEU A 206 7.71 38.70 0.59
CA LEU A 206 7.51 38.39 -0.82
C LEU A 206 7.16 39.69 -1.59
N PRO A 207 7.94 40.08 -2.62
CA PRO A 207 7.68 41.32 -3.37
C PRO A 207 6.40 41.20 -4.20
N SER A 208 5.74 42.32 -4.49
CA SER A 208 4.54 42.32 -5.32
C SER A 208 4.84 41.84 -6.76
N PRO A 209 3.99 40.98 -7.35
CA PRO A 209 4.14 40.54 -8.74
C PRO A 209 4.08 41.69 -9.77
N LYS A 210 3.51 42.84 -9.41
CA LYS A 210 3.40 44.01 -10.29
C LYS A 210 4.68 44.85 -10.37
N VAL A 211 5.67 44.57 -9.51
CA VAL A 211 6.94 45.29 -9.49
C VAL A 211 7.81 44.86 -10.68
N PRO A 212 8.44 45.80 -11.42
CA PRO A 212 9.35 45.48 -12.50
C PRO A 212 10.49 44.55 -12.05
N TRP A 213 10.87 43.62 -12.93
CA TRP A 213 11.86 42.58 -12.62
C TRP A 213 13.16 43.07 -11.94
N PRO A 214 13.78 44.19 -12.36
CA PRO A 214 15.02 44.66 -11.73
C PRO A 214 14.89 44.98 -10.24
N GLN A 215 13.73 45.45 -9.80
CA GLN A 215 13.44 45.76 -8.40
C GLN A 215 12.88 44.55 -7.64
N ARG A 216 12.17 43.66 -8.35
CA ARG A 216 11.55 42.45 -7.79
C ARG A 216 12.56 41.32 -7.53
N LYS A 217 13.64 41.26 -8.32
CA LYS A 217 14.56 40.12 -8.35
C LYS A 217 15.20 39.82 -6.99
N TRP A 218 15.86 40.80 -6.41
CA TRP A 218 16.63 40.62 -5.17
C TRP A 218 15.73 40.17 -3.99
N PRO A 219 14.59 40.84 -3.73
CA PRO A 219 13.67 40.40 -2.68
C PRO A 219 13.04 39.04 -2.96
N LEU A 220 12.82 38.70 -4.23
CA LEU A 220 12.28 37.39 -4.61
C LEU A 220 13.31 36.28 -4.43
N GLU A 221 14.57 36.54 -4.77
CA GLU A 221 15.69 35.61 -4.56
C GLU A 221 15.90 35.34 -3.07
N ASP A 222 15.85 36.38 -2.23
CA ASP A 222 15.96 36.27 -0.78
C ASP A 222 14.81 35.44 -0.17
N TYR A 223 13.57 35.68 -0.63
CA TYR A 223 12.41 34.89 -0.24
C TYR A 223 12.51 33.42 -0.64
N VAL A 224 12.97 33.14 -1.86
CA VAL A 224 13.15 31.78 -2.37
C VAL A 224 14.30 31.07 -1.65
N ARG A 225 15.37 31.80 -1.31
CA ARG A 225 16.49 31.27 -0.52
C ARG A 225 16.02 30.87 0.87
N TRP A 226 15.23 31.70 1.54
CA TRP A 226 14.62 31.39 2.83
C TRP A 226 13.72 30.13 2.76
N LEU A 227 12.86 30.02 1.75
CA LEU A 227 12.01 28.83 1.59
C LEU A 227 12.82 27.54 1.41
N VAL A 228 13.86 27.57 0.59
CA VAL A 228 14.62 26.36 0.23
C VAL A 228 15.64 25.98 1.30
N HIS A 229 16.37 26.96 1.83
CA HIS A 229 17.49 26.69 2.74
C HIS A 229 17.10 26.75 4.22
N GLU A 230 16.20 27.66 4.61
CA GLU A 230 15.79 27.82 6.01
C GLU A 230 14.55 26.99 6.35
N CYS A 231 13.62 26.80 5.40
CA CYS A 231 12.40 26.02 5.60
C CYS A 231 12.46 24.59 5.01
N GLY A 232 13.53 24.23 4.31
CA GLY A 232 13.70 22.90 3.71
C GLY A 232 12.72 22.57 2.58
N VAL A 233 12.08 23.57 1.97
CA VAL A 233 11.09 23.37 0.90
C VAL A 233 11.79 22.99 -0.40
N THR A 234 11.33 21.94 -1.08
CA THR A 234 11.92 21.54 -2.37
C THR A 234 11.74 22.63 -3.43
N GLN A 235 12.65 22.69 -4.42
CA GLN A 235 12.57 23.68 -5.51
C GLN A 235 11.26 23.55 -6.33
N ALA A 236 10.74 22.33 -6.47
CA ALA A 236 9.45 22.07 -7.14
C ALA A 236 8.25 22.57 -6.32
N ALA A 237 8.28 22.40 -4.99
CA ALA A 237 7.25 22.96 -4.11
C ALA A 237 7.32 24.50 -4.07
N THR A 238 8.52 25.06 -4.02
CA THR A 238 8.75 26.51 -4.10
C THR A 238 8.20 27.09 -5.40
N ALA A 239 8.42 26.43 -6.55
CA ALA A 239 7.87 26.84 -7.83
C ALA A 239 6.32 26.89 -7.83
N ARG A 240 5.66 25.92 -7.17
CA ARG A 240 4.20 25.91 -7.01
C ARG A 240 3.72 27.11 -6.17
N VAL A 241 4.40 27.41 -5.06
CA VAL A 241 4.10 28.57 -4.21
C VAL A 241 4.23 29.88 -4.99
N LEU A 242 5.30 30.04 -5.77
CA LEU A 242 5.49 31.24 -6.60
C LEU A 242 4.39 31.38 -7.67
N ASN A 243 4.00 30.28 -8.30
CA ASN A 243 2.96 30.29 -9.32
C ASN A 243 1.57 30.63 -8.74
N SER A 244 1.23 30.11 -7.54
CA SER A 244 -0.06 30.34 -6.90
C SER A 244 -0.25 31.77 -6.44
N VAL A 245 0.84 32.46 -6.05
CA VAL A 245 0.81 33.88 -5.66
C VAL A 245 1.03 34.83 -6.86
N GLY A 246 0.94 34.30 -8.08
CA GLY A 246 0.99 35.09 -9.31
C GLY A 246 2.37 35.56 -9.74
N GLN A 247 3.46 35.09 -9.11
CA GLN A 247 4.81 35.41 -9.56
C GLN A 247 5.09 34.76 -10.91
N ARG A 248 5.87 35.45 -11.74
CA ARG A 248 6.32 34.96 -13.05
C ARG A 248 7.82 35.22 -13.21
N THR A 249 8.45 34.44 -14.07
CA THR A 249 9.85 34.68 -14.48
C THR A 249 9.96 36.05 -15.18
N PRO A 250 11.17 36.61 -15.36
CA PRO A 250 11.34 37.85 -16.14
C PRO A 250 10.77 37.76 -17.56
N THR A 251 10.72 36.56 -18.13
CA THR A 251 10.14 36.27 -19.45
C THR A 251 8.63 36.00 -19.41
N GLY A 252 7.96 36.24 -18.28
CA GLY A 252 6.52 36.03 -18.11
C GLY A 252 6.07 34.57 -17.96
N ARG A 253 6.99 33.62 -17.92
CA ARG A 253 6.69 32.18 -17.83
C ARG A 253 6.42 31.73 -16.39
N LEU A 254 5.79 30.57 -16.26
CA LEU A 254 5.61 29.88 -14.98
C LEU A 254 6.95 29.43 -14.39
N TRP A 255 7.01 29.41 -13.07
CA TRP A 255 8.12 28.85 -12.32
C TRP A 255 8.13 27.33 -12.41
N GLN A 256 9.30 26.79 -12.69
CA GLN A 256 9.68 25.38 -12.62
C GLN A 256 10.87 25.22 -11.67
N ALA A 257 11.13 23.99 -11.18
CA ALA A 257 12.27 23.71 -10.30
C ALA A 257 13.61 24.19 -10.92
N SER A 258 13.78 24.00 -12.23
CA SER A 258 14.96 24.48 -12.98
C SER A 258 15.11 26.00 -12.98
N THR A 259 14.01 26.77 -13.04
CA THR A 259 14.02 28.24 -13.00
C THR A 259 14.22 28.78 -11.58
N VAL A 260 13.74 28.06 -10.56
CA VAL A 260 14.01 28.36 -9.15
C VAL A 260 15.50 28.15 -8.85
N SER A 261 16.08 27.05 -9.34
CA SER A 261 17.53 26.82 -9.28
C SER A 261 18.32 27.92 -10.00
N LYS A 262 17.88 28.38 -11.18
CA LYS A 262 18.52 29.51 -11.88
C LYS A 262 18.46 30.82 -11.09
N LEU A 263 17.38 31.07 -10.34
CA LEU A 263 17.24 32.22 -9.47
C LEU A 263 18.23 32.18 -8.30
N LEU A 264 18.28 31.05 -7.59
CA LEU A 264 19.19 30.87 -6.45
C LEU A 264 20.68 30.95 -6.82
N ASN A 265 21.02 30.53 -8.05
CA ASN A 265 22.39 30.54 -8.56
C ASN A 265 22.79 31.87 -9.25
N GLY A 266 21.99 32.94 -9.13
CA GLY A 266 22.30 34.24 -9.73
C GLY A 266 22.34 34.23 -11.27
N ARG A 267 21.86 33.17 -11.94
CA ARG A 267 21.98 33.02 -13.41
C ARG A 267 21.04 33.92 -14.21
N TYR A 268 20.25 34.75 -13.54
CA TYR A 268 19.53 35.87 -14.14
C TYR A 268 20.37 37.17 -14.21
N ASP A 269 21.64 37.17 -13.79
CA ASP A 269 22.59 38.32 -13.89
C ASP A 269 23.47 38.33 -15.15
N GLY A 270 23.30 37.37 -16.08
CA GLY A 270 24.07 37.32 -17.33
C GLY A 270 23.77 38.48 -18.29
N PRO A 271 24.73 38.90 -19.14
CA PRO A 271 24.68 40.18 -19.85
C PRO A 271 23.47 40.28 -20.77
N ARG A 272 22.85 41.48 -20.74
CA ARG A 272 21.75 41.93 -21.60
C ARG A 272 21.99 41.48 -23.05
N ARG A 273 21.31 40.41 -23.49
CA ARG A 273 21.12 40.18 -24.92
C ARG A 273 20.18 41.25 -25.43
N ARG A 274 20.72 42.13 -26.28
CA ARG A 274 20.00 43.12 -27.07
C ARG A 274 18.94 42.37 -27.88
N GLY A 275 17.66 42.47 -27.54
CA GLY A 275 16.61 41.78 -28.30
C GLY A 275 15.22 41.73 -27.68
N ASP A 276 15.08 41.36 -26.41
CA ASP A 276 13.73 41.08 -25.86
C ASP A 276 13.25 42.20 -24.94
N PHE A 277 13.02 43.37 -25.55
CA PHE A 277 12.09 44.36 -25.00
C PHE A 277 10.79 44.21 -25.75
N THR A 278 9.79 43.56 -25.14
CA THR A 278 8.40 43.77 -25.53
C THR A 278 7.80 44.72 -24.49
N PRO A 279 7.44 45.96 -24.86
CA PRO A 279 6.77 46.86 -23.94
C PRO A 279 5.41 46.29 -23.58
N ASP A 280 4.98 46.56 -22.34
CA ASP A 280 3.60 46.40 -21.89
C ASP A 280 2.65 47.05 -22.91
N ALA A 281 1.87 46.23 -23.61
CA ALA A 281 0.74 46.67 -24.41
C ALA A 281 -0.55 46.43 -23.62
N ARG A 282 -1.14 47.57 -23.28
CA ARG A 282 -2.46 47.85 -22.69
C ARG A 282 -3.64 46.92 -23.07
N ALA A 283 -4.50 46.81 -22.06
CA ALA A 283 -5.96 46.94 -22.05
C ALA A 283 -6.84 45.76 -22.53
N GLY A 284 -7.64 45.31 -21.56
CA GLY A 284 -8.88 44.54 -21.64
C GLY A 284 -9.41 44.42 -20.22
#